data_AF-I4AFM0-F1
#
_entry.id   AF-I4AFM0-F1
#
_cell.length_a   1.000
_cell.length_b   1.000
_cell.length_c   1.000
_cell.angle_alpha   90.00
_cell.angle_beta   90.00
_cell.angle_gamma   90.00
#
_symmetry.space_group_name_H-M   'P 1'
#
loop_
_entity.id
_entity.type
_entity.pdbx_description
1 polymer ?
#
loop_
_entity_poly.entity_id
_entity_poly.type
_entity_poly.pdbx_seq_one_letter_code
_entity_poly.pdbx_strand_id
1 'polypeptide(L)'
;MKLSEKYPEEYFNHWIAMFCANNSEFNNDAIIEQIEMYKSFEGEEEFSELKAELNSIIENDDLDKFIEIGKNFGWKEIKTDDLINMTQIIRKE
;
A
#
# COMPACT_ATOMS: atom_id res chain seq x y z
N MET A 1 0.37 -18.30 -9.18
CA MET A 1 -0.90 -17.71 -8.72
C MET A 1 -0.79 -16.21 -8.91
N LYS A 2 -1.79 -15.57 -9.50
CA LYS A 2 -1.81 -14.12 -9.67
C LYS A 2 -2.04 -13.45 -8.31
N LEU A 3 -1.56 -12.22 -8.12
CA LEU A 3 -1.82 -11.47 -6.88
C LEU A 3 -3.32 -11.29 -6.65
N SER A 4 -4.09 -10.97 -7.70
CA SER A 4 -5.54 -10.85 -7.67
C SER A 4 -6.29 -12.14 -7.29
N GLU A 5 -5.65 -13.31 -7.40
CA GLU A 5 -6.23 -14.58 -6.92
C GLU A 5 -5.93 -14.82 -5.43
N LYS A 6 -4.82 -14.26 -4.93
CA LYS A 6 -4.35 -14.41 -3.55
C LYS A 6 -4.92 -13.32 -2.63
N TYR A 7 -5.05 -12.11 -3.17
CA TYR A 7 -5.51 -10.88 -2.53
C TYR A 7 -6.64 -10.31 -3.42
N PRO A 8 -7.85 -10.89 -3.34
CA PRO A 8 -8.92 -10.60 -4.31
C PRO A 8 -9.56 -9.23 -4.13
N GLU A 9 -9.51 -8.65 -2.93
CA GLU A 9 -10.06 -7.32 -2.65
C GLU A 9 -9.11 -6.19 -3.08
N GLU A 10 -7.82 -6.51 -3.24
CA GLU A 10 -6.80 -5.61 -3.80
C GLU A 10 -6.61 -4.29 -3.01
N TYR A 11 -6.86 -4.29 -1.69
CA TYR A 11 -6.75 -3.09 -0.85
C TYR A 11 -5.38 -2.43 -0.97
N PHE A 12 -4.30 -3.22 -0.98
CA PHE A 12 -2.96 -2.67 -1.09
C PHE A 12 -2.63 -2.15 -2.50
N ASN A 13 -3.20 -2.76 -3.55
CA ASN A 13 -3.07 -2.20 -4.90
C ASN A 13 -3.75 -0.83 -4.99
N HIS A 14 -4.97 -0.75 -4.45
CA HIS A 14 -5.75 0.48 -4.39
C HIS A 14 -5.00 1.57 -3.60
N TRP A 15 -4.48 1.21 -2.43
CA TRP A 15 -3.61 2.08 -1.64
C TRP A 15 -2.42 2.62 -2.45
N ILE A 16 -1.65 1.74 -3.11
CA ILE A 16 -0.49 2.14 -3.92
C ILE A 16 -0.92 3.08 -5.05
N ALA A 17 -2.02 2.77 -5.72
CA ALA A 17 -2.56 3.60 -6.80
C ALA A 17 -2.91 5.01 -6.30
N MET A 18 -3.62 5.10 -5.17
CA MET A 18 -3.96 6.38 -4.55
C MET A 18 -2.72 7.13 -4.09
N PHE A 19 -1.74 6.45 -3.48
CA PHE A 19 -0.50 7.08 -3.05
C PHE A 19 0.23 7.70 -4.24
N CYS A 20 0.40 6.96 -5.33
CA CYS A 20 1.07 7.45 -6.54
C CYS A 20 0.31 8.59 -7.23
N ALA A 21 -1.02 8.62 -7.12
CA ALA A 21 -1.84 9.67 -7.72
C ALA A 21 -1.79 11.00 -6.93
N ASN A 22 -1.62 10.93 -5.61
CA ASN A 22 -1.73 12.10 -4.73
C ASN A 22 -0.38 12.60 -4.20
N ASN A 23 0.68 11.79 -4.27
CA ASN A 23 2.00 12.14 -3.71
C ASN A 23 3.06 12.14 -4.80
N SER A 24 3.83 13.22 -4.87
CA SER A 24 4.96 13.35 -5.80
C SER A 24 6.27 12.81 -5.22
N GLU A 25 6.33 12.58 -3.91
CA GLU A 25 7.53 12.15 -3.20
C GLU A 25 7.20 11.01 -2.23
N PHE A 26 8.16 10.10 -2.04
CA PHE A 26 8.07 9.03 -1.05
C PHE A 26 8.83 9.43 0.21
N ASN A 27 8.09 9.76 1.27
CA ASN A 27 8.64 10.01 2.60
C ASN A 27 7.58 9.68 3.68
N ASN A 28 7.97 9.68 4.94
CA ASN A 28 7.08 9.29 6.04
C ASN A 28 5.89 10.23 6.21
N ASP A 29 6.08 11.53 6.00
CA ASP A 29 5.03 12.53 6.15
C ASP A 29 3.94 12.32 5.08
N ALA A 30 4.34 12.09 3.82
CA ALA A 30 3.42 11.75 2.73
C ALA A 30 2.63 10.46 3.01
N ILE A 31 3.24 9.46 3.65
CA ILE A 31 2.53 8.22 4.01
C ILE A 31 1.49 8.50 5.10
N ILE A 32 1.84 9.28 6.12
CA ILE A 32 0.90 9.64 7.21
C ILE A 32 -0.25 10.49 6.67
N GLU A 33 0.05 11.48 5.82
CA GLU A 33 -0.97 12.28 5.15
C GLU A 33 -1.90 11.42 4.28
N GLN A 34 -1.34 10.43 3.56
CA GLN A 34 -2.13 9.47 2.79
C GLN A 34 -3.03 8.60 3.68
N ILE A 35 -2.61 8.23 4.90
CA ILE A 35 -3.44 7.44 5.83
C ILE A 35 -4.71 8.20 6.16
N GLU A 36 -4.57 9.47 6.54
CA GLU A 36 -5.72 10.31 6.89
C GLU A 36 -6.61 10.57 5.67
N MET A 37 -6.00 10.76 4.49
CA MET A 37 -6.74 10.90 3.23
C MET A 37 -7.53 9.63 2.89
N TYR A 38 -6.91 8.46 3.01
CA TYR A 38 -7.52 7.16 2.70
C TYR A 38 -8.70 6.89 3.65
N LYS A 39 -8.51 7.07 4.97
CA LYS A 39 -9.60 6.95 5.96
C LYS A 39 -10.74 7.93 5.66
N SER A 40 -10.43 9.14 5.20
CA SER A 40 -11.45 10.13 4.85
C SER A 40 -12.25 9.77 3.59
N PHE A 41 -11.64 9.05 2.63
CA PHE A 41 -12.31 8.68 1.38
C PHE A 41 -13.03 7.33 1.49
N GLU A 42 -12.35 6.30 1.98
CA GLU A 42 -12.84 4.92 2.00
C GLU A 42 -13.45 4.53 3.35
N GLY A 43 -13.02 5.18 4.44
CA GLY A 43 -13.50 4.92 5.79
C GLY A 43 -12.57 4.03 6.63
N GLU A 44 -12.84 4.01 7.94
CA GLU A 44 -12.05 3.25 8.93
C GLU A 44 -12.16 1.72 8.76
N GLU A 45 -13.30 1.24 8.27
CA GLU A 45 -13.51 -0.19 7.99
C GLU A 45 -12.56 -0.66 6.88
N GLU A 46 -12.51 0.08 5.78
CA GLU A 46 -11.63 -0.27 4.65
C GLU A 46 -10.15 -0.11 4.99
N PHE A 47 -9.81 0.88 5.82
CA PHE A 47 -8.45 0.99 6.35
C PHE A 47 -8.07 -0.20 7.26
N SER A 48 -9.03 -0.76 7.99
CA SER A 48 -8.82 -1.96 8.80
C SER A 48 -8.60 -3.20 7.95
N GLU A 49 -9.35 -3.35 6.85
CA GLU A 49 -9.17 -4.43 5.88
C GLU A 49 -7.84 -4.34 5.13
N LEU A 50 -7.41 -3.14 4.73
CA LEU A 50 -6.07 -2.89 4.20
C LEU A 50 -4.99 -3.41 5.17
N LYS A 51 -5.10 -3.10 6.46
CA LYS A 51 -4.16 -3.60 7.48
C LYS A 51 -4.14 -5.12 7.58
N ALA A 52 -5.31 -5.76 7.48
CA ALA A 52 -5.43 -7.22 7.49
C ALA A 52 -4.78 -7.85 6.25
N GLU A 53 -5.01 -7.28 5.06
CA GLU A 53 -4.38 -7.71 3.81
C GLU A 53 -2.85 -7.55 3.88
N LEU A 54 -2.37 -6.41 4.37
CA LEU A 54 -0.93 -6.16 4.56
C LEU A 54 -0.26 -7.18 5.47
N ASN A 55 -0.91 -7.58 6.57
CA ASN A 55 -0.39 -8.64 7.44
C ASN A 55 -0.22 -9.95 6.64
N SER A 56 -1.22 -10.30 5.84
CA SER A 56 -1.19 -11.51 5.01
C SER A 56 -0.08 -11.45 3.95
N ILE A 57 0.12 -10.30 3.29
CA ILE A 57 1.18 -10.08 2.30
C ILE A 57 2.57 -10.27 2.93
N ILE A 58 2.77 -9.73 4.13
CA ILE A 58 4.04 -9.84 4.86
C ILE A 58 4.29 -11.28 5.32
N GLU A 59 3.29 -11.95 5.89
CA GLU A 59 3.40 -13.35 6.33
C GLU A 59 3.73 -14.31 5.17
N ASN A 60 3.31 -13.95 3.96
CA ASN A 60 3.55 -14.72 2.75
C ASN A 60 4.82 -14.34 1.99
N ASP A 61 5.59 -13.33 2.45
CA ASP A 61 6.77 -12.80 1.75
C ASP A 61 6.47 -12.37 0.30
N ASP A 62 5.31 -11.72 0.09
CA ASP A 62 4.83 -11.33 -1.25
C ASP A 62 5.03 -9.85 -1.57
N LEU A 63 5.64 -9.08 -0.66
CA LEU A 63 5.65 -7.62 -0.73
C LEU A 63 6.38 -7.08 -1.98
N ASP A 64 7.46 -7.75 -2.40
CA ASP A 64 8.23 -7.39 -3.59
C ASP A 64 7.41 -7.49 -4.89
N LYS A 65 6.37 -8.33 -4.91
CA LYS A 65 5.46 -8.47 -6.07
C LYS A 65 4.62 -7.21 -6.32
N PHE A 66 4.50 -6.32 -5.34
CA PHE A 66 3.76 -5.06 -5.46
C PHE A 66 4.62 -3.92 -6.04
N ILE A 67 5.92 -4.12 -6.23
CA ILE A 67 6.81 -3.17 -6.92
C ILE A 67 6.31 -2.88 -8.34
N GLU A 68 5.88 -3.91 -9.06
CA GLU A 68 5.38 -3.75 -10.43
C GLU A 68 4.11 -2.89 -10.48
N ILE A 69 3.25 -3.01 -9.45
CA ILE A 69 2.04 -2.20 -9.32
C ILE A 69 2.41 -0.73 -9.12
N GLY A 70 3.30 -0.43 -8.18
CA GLY A 70 3.80 0.94 -7.99
C GLY A 70 4.39 1.54 -9.28
N LYS A 71 5.19 0.75 -10.01
CA LYS A 71 5.75 1.17 -11.31
C LYS A 71 4.68 1.44 -12.35
N ASN A 72 3.63 0.61 -12.42
CA ASN A 72 2.51 0.80 -13.34
C ASN A 72 1.75 2.11 -13.08
N PHE A 73 1.73 2.57 -11.81
CA PHE A 73 1.16 3.86 -11.42
C PHE A 73 2.16 5.03 -11.44
N GLY A 74 3.37 4.83 -11.97
CA GLY A 74 4.33 5.90 -12.22
C GLY A 74 5.40 6.07 -11.13
N TRP A 75 5.45 5.21 -10.12
CA TRP A 75 6.51 5.22 -9.11
C TRP A 75 7.79 4.56 -9.65
N LYS A 76 8.63 5.37 -10.31
CA LYS A 76 9.76 4.90 -11.12
C LYS A 76 10.88 4.19 -10.35
N GLU A 77 11.19 4.66 -9.14
CA GLU A 77 12.35 4.20 -8.36
C GLU A 77 11.97 3.39 -7.10
N ILE A 78 10.76 2.82 -7.07
CA ILE A 78 10.28 2.02 -5.94
C ILE A 78 11.14 0.77 -5.70
N LYS A 79 11.51 0.54 -4.44
CA LYS A 79 12.23 -0.63 -3.93
C LYS A 79 11.41 -1.35 -2.87
N THR A 80 11.78 -2.61 -2.59
CA THR A 80 11.15 -3.38 -1.51
C THR A 80 11.25 -2.67 -0.17
N ASP A 81 12.37 -2.02 0.13
CA ASP A 81 12.56 -1.26 1.38
C ASP A 81 11.56 -0.11 1.53
N ASP A 82 11.14 0.52 0.42
CA ASP A 82 10.11 1.56 0.46
C ASP A 82 8.75 0.97 0.85
N LEU A 83 8.38 -0.16 0.26
CA LEU A 83 7.16 -0.90 0.62
C LEU A 83 7.22 -1.40 2.07
N ILE A 84 8.39 -1.85 2.55
CA ILE A 84 8.58 -2.25 3.95
C ILE A 84 8.32 -1.05 4.87
N ASN A 85 8.94 0.11 4.58
CA ASN A 85 8.74 1.31 5.39
C ASN A 85 7.28 1.75 5.40
N MET A 86 6.62 1.77 4.23
CA MET A 86 5.21 2.12 4.08
C MET A 86 4.31 1.21 4.92
N THR A 87 4.46 -0.11 4.77
CA THR A 87 3.64 -1.08 5.53
C THR A 87 3.88 -1.01 7.03
N GLN A 88 5.10 -0.68 7.47
CA GLN A 88 5.40 -0.47 8.89
C GLN A 88 4.70 0.76 9.47
N ILE A 89 4.55 1.84 8.69
CA ILE A 89 3.85 3.06 9.13
C ILE A 89 2.35 2.79 9.18
N ILE A 90 1.77 2.23 8.12
CA ILE A 90 0.33 1.91 8.05
C ILE A 90 -0.12 1.03 9.22
N ARG A 91 0.70 0.06 9.62
CA ARG A 91 0.38 -0.87 10.72
C ARG A 91 0.50 -0.27 12.12
N LYS A 92 1.15 0.89 12.27
CA LYS A 92 1.31 1.58 13.56
C LYS A 92 0.13 2.49 13.89
N GLU A 93 -0.63 2.91 12.89
CA GLU A 93 -1.89 3.64 13.02
C GLU A 93 -3.07 2.69 13.28
#